data_AF-A0A7J3WYR5-F1
#
_entry.id   AF-A0A7J3WYR5-F1
#
_cell.length_a   1.000
_cell.length_b   1.000
_cell.length_c   1.000
_cell.angle_alpha   90.00
_cell.angle_beta   90.00
_cell.angle_gamma   90.00
#
_symmetry.space_group_name_H-M   'P 1'
#
loop_
_entity.id
_entity.type
_entity.pdbx_description
1 polymer ?
#
loop_
_entity_poly.entity_id
_entity_poly.type
_entity_poly.pdbx_seq_one_letter_code
_entity_poly.pdbx_strand_id
1 'polypeptide(L)'
;MVRQTNRWKFTELEDAKIILNDEGEKADLRGSSLLESSPSPGAAGYIALTHLIEFLNPVKIGEIKSPHFPQVSIVNDEGLASQPKIELYFYDKDVKLVIMLRNFPIESSEGSYLVSKKLYEFFKARGIKAYYLLSSSRIFGESNVYIAST
;
A
#
# COMPACT_ATOMS: atom_id res chain seq x y z
N MET A 1 18.75 30.51 6.59
CA MET A 1 19.14 30.00 5.26
C MET A 1 18.34 28.73 5.01
N VAL A 2 17.16 28.85 4.41
CA VAL A 2 16.25 27.71 4.18
C VAL A 2 16.81 26.88 3.04
N ARG A 3 17.26 25.66 3.33
CA ARG A 3 17.63 24.68 2.30
C ARG A 3 16.42 24.50 1.39
N GLN A 4 16.57 24.83 0.11
CA GLN A 4 15.59 24.47 -0.91
C GLN A 4 15.45 22.95 -0.91
N THR A 5 14.35 22.44 -0.37
CA THR A 5 13.91 21.08 -0.61
C THR A 5 13.46 21.00 -2.07
N ASN A 6 13.93 19.97 -2.78
CA ASN A 6 13.64 19.72 -4.19
C ASN A 6 12.15 19.94 -4.48
N ARG A 7 11.82 21.03 -5.18
CA ARG A 7 10.50 21.24 -5.77
C ARG A 7 10.33 20.21 -6.87
N TRP A 8 9.48 19.23 -6.62
CA TRP A 8 9.06 18.21 -7.57
C TRP A 8 8.51 18.89 -8.83
N LYS A 9 9.18 18.68 -9.97
CA LYS A 9 8.63 19.03 -11.27
C LYS A 9 7.78 17.85 -11.74
N PHE A 10 6.46 18.06 -11.83
CA PHE A 10 5.60 17.20 -12.64
C PHE A 10 5.95 17.44 -14.11
N THR A 11 6.94 16.72 -14.58
CA THR A 11 7.23 16.61 -16.01
C THR A 11 7.34 15.12 -16.30
N GLU A 12 6.35 14.65 -17.05
CA GLU A 12 6.02 13.27 -17.45
C GLU A 12 5.04 12.53 -16.51
N LEU A 13 3.84 12.31 -17.06
CA LEU A 13 2.65 11.70 -16.45
C LEU A 13 2.87 10.20 -16.21
N GLU A 14 3.55 9.83 -15.13
CA GLU A 14 3.43 8.48 -14.62
C GLU A 14 2.13 8.35 -13.80
N ASP A 15 1.21 7.49 -14.23
CA ASP A 15 -0.07 7.24 -13.52
C ASP A 15 0.14 6.73 -12.09
N ALA A 16 1.26 6.07 -11.84
CA ALA A 16 1.72 5.74 -10.50
C ALA A 16 3.24 5.61 -10.51
N LYS A 17 3.87 6.19 -9.50
CA LYS A 17 5.31 6.12 -9.27
C LYS A 17 5.59 5.31 -8.01
N ILE A 18 6.38 4.25 -8.16
CA ILE A 18 6.84 3.41 -7.06
C ILE A 18 8.23 3.90 -6.68
N ILE A 19 8.41 4.26 -5.41
CA ILE A 19 9.63 4.84 -4.86
C ILE A 19 10.12 3.89 -3.78
N LEU A 20 11.17 3.11 -4.07
CA LEU A 20 11.81 2.26 -3.10
C LEU A 20 12.90 3.04 -2.35
N ASN A 21 13.16 2.64 -1.10
CA ASN A 21 14.34 3.08 -0.36
C ASN A 21 15.47 2.04 -0.48
N ASP A 22 16.62 2.30 0.15
CA ASP A 22 17.79 1.40 0.09
C ASP A 22 17.47 -0.04 0.52
N GLU A 23 16.57 -0.22 1.50
CA GLU A 23 16.11 -1.54 1.94
C GLU A 23 15.22 -2.20 0.88
N GLY A 24 14.32 -1.44 0.26
CA GLY A 24 13.45 -1.93 -0.80
C GLY A 24 14.16 -2.30 -2.08
N GLU A 25 15.23 -1.59 -2.45
CA GLU A 25 16.07 -1.96 -3.60
C GLU A 25 16.81 -3.29 -3.35
N LYS A 26 17.27 -3.53 -2.13
CA LYS A 26 17.98 -4.75 -1.74
C LYS A 26 17.05 -5.93 -1.43
N ALA A 27 15.79 -5.67 -1.11
CA ALA A 27 14.84 -6.70 -0.72
C ALA A 27 14.60 -7.71 -1.86
N ASP A 28 14.79 -8.99 -1.55
CA ASP A 28 14.38 -10.08 -2.43
C ASP A 28 12.90 -10.37 -2.18
N LEU A 29 11.99 -9.92 -3.04
CA LEU A 29 10.55 -10.15 -2.85
C LEU A 29 10.07 -11.47 -3.46
N ARG A 30 10.94 -12.28 -4.06
CA ARG A 30 10.53 -13.52 -4.75
C ARG A 30 9.94 -14.51 -3.77
N GLY A 31 8.81 -15.10 -4.14
CA GLY A 31 8.07 -16.07 -3.34
C GLY A 31 7.22 -15.47 -2.22
N SER A 32 7.26 -14.15 -2.02
CA SER A 32 6.47 -13.50 -0.96
C SER A 32 4.97 -13.50 -1.27
N SER A 33 4.17 -13.41 -0.21
CA SER A 33 2.75 -13.11 -0.30
C SER A 33 2.51 -11.62 -0.08
N LEU A 34 1.71 -11.00 -0.95
CA LEU A 34 1.28 -9.61 -0.81
C LEU A 34 -0.03 -9.54 -0.03
N LEU A 35 -0.04 -8.79 1.06
CA LEU A 35 -1.23 -8.45 1.84
C LEU A 35 -1.62 -7.00 1.56
N GLU A 36 -2.89 -6.76 1.24
CA GLU A 36 -3.47 -5.42 1.12
C GLU A 36 -4.82 -5.35 1.84
N SER A 37 -5.18 -4.16 2.30
CA SER A 37 -6.56 -3.78 2.57
C SER A 37 -6.87 -2.49 1.83
N SER A 38 -7.90 -2.54 1.00
CA SER A 38 -8.57 -1.33 0.52
C SER A 38 -9.58 -0.85 1.58
N PRO A 39 -9.86 0.47 1.66
CA PRO A 39 -10.89 0.99 2.56
C PRO A 39 -12.24 0.32 2.31
N SER A 40 -12.84 -0.22 3.37
CA SER A 40 -14.09 -0.96 3.33
C SER A 40 -14.91 -0.70 4.59
N PRO A 41 -16.24 -0.92 4.59
CA PRO A 41 -17.08 -0.72 5.77
C PRO A 41 -16.56 -1.47 6.99
N GLY A 42 -16.41 -0.78 8.11
CA GLY A 42 -15.90 -1.34 9.37
C GLY A 42 -14.38 -1.36 9.50
N ALA A 43 -13.63 -1.01 8.44
CA ALA A 43 -12.16 -0.87 8.44
C ALA A 43 -11.39 -2.08 8.98
N ALA A 44 -12.00 -3.28 9.03
CA ALA A 44 -11.40 -4.43 9.71
C ALA A 44 -10.10 -4.88 9.03
N GLY A 45 -10.06 -4.85 7.69
CA GLY A 45 -8.85 -5.16 6.93
C GLY A 45 -7.71 -4.16 7.23
N TYR A 46 -8.01 -2.87 7.31
CA TYR A 46 -7.02 -1.84 7.62
C TYR A 46 -6.48 -2.03 9.05
N ILE A 47 -7.36 -2.23 10.03
CA ILE A 47 -6.99 -2.49 11.42
C ILE A 47 -6.15 -3.78 11.53
N ALA A 48 -6.51 -4.83 10.80
CA ALA A 48 -5.74 -6.07 10.78
C ALA A 48 -4.33 -5.85 10.24
N LEU A 49 -4.18 -5.10 9.14
CA LEU A 49 -2.85 -4.81 8.58
C LEU A 49 -2.01 -3.89 9.46
N THR A 50 -2.59 -2.85 10.06
CA THR A 50 -1.85 -1.98 10.99
C THR A 50 -1.39 -2.77 12.21
N HIS A 51 -2.25 -3.65 12.75
CA HIS A 51 -1.89 -4.53 13.86
C HIS A 51 -0.78 -5.53 13.47
N LEU A 52 -0.81 -6.09 12.26
CA LEU A 52 0.28 -6.95 11.76
C LEU A 52 1.60 -6.18 11.61
N ILE A 53 1.57 -4.93 11.15
CA ILE A 53 2.76 -4.09 11.04
C ILE A 53 3.34 -3.82 12.44
N GLU A 54 2.51 -3.46 13.42
CA GLU A 54 2.95 -3.26 14.81
C GLU A 54 3.55 -4.53 15.41
N PHE A 55 2.90 -5.68 15.19
CA PHE A 55 3.31 -6.96 15.78
C PHE A 55 4.59 -7.53 15.14
N LEU A 56 4.67 -7.52 13.80
CA LEU A 56 5.79 -8.11 13.07
C LEU A 56 6.99 -7.16 12.94
N ASN A 57 6.75 -5.86 13.12
CA ASN A 57 7.71 -4.78 12.90
C ASN A 57 8.46 -4.93 11.55
N PRO A 58 7.74 -4.98 10.42
CA PRO A 58 8.34 -5.16 9.11
C PRO A 58 9.14 -3.92 8.69
N VAL A 59 10.12 -4.11 7.82
CA VAL A 59 10.93 -3.00 7.29
C VAL A 59 10.12 -2.26 6.24
N LYS A 60 9.97 -0.93 6.38
CA LYS A 60 9.40 -0.10 5.31
C LYS A 60 10.36 -0.10 4.12
N ILE A 61 9.88 -0.53 2.96
CA ILE A 61 10.70 -0.69 1.73
C ILE A 61 10.40 0.36 0.68
N GLY A 62 9.31 1.11 0.81
CA GLY A 62 8.99 2.16 -0.15
C GLY A 62 7.61 2.77 0.02
N GLU A 63 7.27 3.60 -0.95
CA GLU A 63 5.96 4.22 -1.08
C GLU A 63 5.54 4.34 -2.55
N ILE A 64 4.24 4.35 -2.81
CA ILE A 64 3.67 4.65 -4.12
C ILE A 64 2.97 5.99 -4.04
N LYS A 65 3.14 6.79 -5.09
CA LYS A 65 2.46 8.07 -5.32
C LYS A 65 1.75 8.05 -6.65
N SER A 66 0.63 8.76 -6.74
CA SER A 66 -0.14 8.86 -7.97
C SER A 66 -0.88 10.19 -8.02
N PRO A 67 -1.00 10.82 -9.21
CA PRO A 67 -1.91 11.95 -9.40
C PRO A 67 -3.39 11.56 -9.21
N HIS A 68 -3.71 10.27 -9.28
CA HIS A 68 -5.06 9.72 -9.07
C HIS A 68 -5.44 9.57 -7.59
N PHE A 69 -4.52 9.89 -6.66
CA PHE A 69 -4.84 9.92 -5.24
C PHE A 69 -5.58 11.20 -4.84
N PRO A 70 -6.34 11.20 -3.74
CA PRO A 70 -7.08 12.37 -3.30
C PRO A 70 -6.18 13.60 -3.11
N GLN A 71 -6.64 14.77 -3.55
CA GLN A 71 -5.92 16.05 -3.45
C GLN A 71 -6.10 16.68 -2.06
N VAL A 72 -5.79 15.91 -1.02
CA VAL A 72 -5.88 16.31 0.40
C VAL A 72 -4.53 16.18 1.08
N SER A 73 -4.38 16.77 2.27
CA SER A 73 -3.22 16.51 3.14
C SER A 73 -3.62 15.60 4.28
N ILE A 74 -2.80 14.57 4.55
CA ILE A 74 -2.94 13.69 5.71
C ILE A 74 -1.99 14.19 6.78
N VAL A 75 -2.51 14.46 7.98
CA VAL A 75 -1.74 14.92 9.13
C VAL A 75 -1.55 13.73 10.07
N ASN A 76 -0.30 13.44 10.44
CA ASN A 76 0.02 12.39 11.42
C ASN A 76 -0.14 12.90 12.86
N ASP A 77 0.07 12.00 13.83
CA ASP A 77 -0.05 12.32 15.27
C ASP A 77 0.97 13.37 15.76
N GLU A 78 2.04 13.59 15.01
CA GLU A 78 3.06 14.61 15.27
C GLU A 78 2.68 15.98 14.66
N GLY A 79 1.53 16.09 13.98
CA GLY A 79 1.09 17.30 13.31
C GLY A 79 1.77 17.56 11.96
N LEU A 80 2.49 16.58 11.41
CA LEU A 80 3.16 16.69 10.11
C LEU A 80 2.20 16.35 8.97
N ALA A 81 1.99 17.31 8.08
CA ALA A 81 1.19 17.13 6.88
C ALA A 81 2.00 16.41 5.78
N SER A 82 1.35 15.45 5.11
CA SER A 82 1.91 14.73 3.97
C SER A 82 0.85 14.47 2.89
N GLN A 83 1.30 14.25 1.65
CA GLN A 83 0.42 13.80 0.58
C GLN A 83 0.01 12.33 0.80
N PRO A 84 -1.21 11.93 0.40
CA PRO A 84 -1.62 10.55 0.35
C PRO A 84 -0.62 9.69 -0.42
N LYS A 85 -0.32 8.53 0.14
CA LYS A 85 0.61 7.56 -0.41
C LYS A 85 0.23 6.15 0.03
N ILE A 86 0.56 5.18 -0.80
CA ILE A 86 0.51 3.78 -0.40
C ILE A 86 1.87 3.42 0.17
N GLU A 87 1.92 2.81 1.33
CA GLU A 87 3.17 2.40 1.97
C GLU A 87 3.42 0.91 1.73
N LEU A 88 4.69 0.56 1.48
CA LEU A 88 5.14 -0.81 1.30
C LEU A 88 6.06 -1.21 2.45
N TYR A 89 5.74 -2.35 3.05
CA TYR A 89 6.53 -2.98 4.10
C TYR A 89 6.90 -4.40 3.70
N PHE A 90 8.03 -4.87 4.19
CA PHE A 90 8.56 -6.20 3.92
C PHE A 90 8.97 -6.91 5.20
N TYR A 91 8.56 -8.17 5.31
CA TYR A 91 8.90 -9.06 6.39
C TYR A 91 9.45 -10.35 5.81
N ASP A 92 10.67 -10.72 6.21
CA ASP A 92 11.37 -11.91 5.73
C ASP A 92 12.00 -12.64 6.92
N LYS A 93 11.18 -13.45 7.60
CA LYS A 93 11.61 -14.32 8.69
C LYS A 93 10.93 -15.68 8.53
N ASP A 94 10.00 -16.03 9.42
CA ASP A 94 9.26 -17.30 9.39
C ASP A 94 8.33 -17.40 8.18
N VAL A 95 7.84 -16.24 7.73
CA VAL A 95 7.05 -16.06 6.52
C VAL A 95 7.59 -14.88 5.73
N LYS A 96 7.36 -14.89 4.42
CA LYS A 96 7.80 -13.84 3.52
C LYS A 96 6.59 -13.02 3.05
N LEU A 97 6.45 -11.82 3.57
CA LEU A 97 5.28 -10.96 3.38
C LEU A 97 5.69 -9.60 2.82
N VAL A 98 4.94 -9.14 1.83
CA VAL A 98 4.87 -7.72 1.48
C VAL A 98 3.53 -7.20 1.96
N ILE A 99 3.52 -6.10 2.71
CA ILE A 99 2.30 -5.46 3.18
C ILE A 99 2.16 -4.12 2.45
N MET A 100 1.02 -3.93 1.81
CA MET A 100 0.64 -2.70 1.12
C MET A 100 -0.48 -2.01 1.91
N LEU A 101 -0.16 -0.82 2.46
CA LEU A 101 -1.04 -0.10 3.36
C LEU A 101 -1.47 1.25 2.76
N ARG A 102 -2.77 1.52 2.80
CA ARG A 102 -3.37 2.83 2.50
C ARG A 102 -4.69 2.98 3.25
N ASN A 103 -5.05 4.21 3.60
CA ASN A 103 -6.31 4.54 4.31
C ASN A 103 -7.28 5.39 3.48
N PHE A 104 -7.03 5.52 2.17
CA PHE A 104 -7.86 6.33 1.26
C PHE A 104 -8.27 5.52 0.02
N PRO A 105 -9.49 5.74 -0.51
CA PRO A 105 -9.92 5.15 -1.76
C PRO A 105 -9.26 5.85 -2.96
N ILE A 106 -9.17 5.14 -4.09
CA ILE A 106 -8.93 5.78 -5.39
C ILE A 106 -10.31 5.90 -6.04
N GLU A 107 -10.79 7.11 -6.22
CA GLU A 107 -12.20 7.36 -6.56
C GLU A 107 -12.51 7.12 -8.04
N SER A 108 -11.59 7.46 -8.93
CA SER A 108 -11.79 7.28 -10.37
C SER A 108 -11.54 5.83 -10.78
N SER A 109 -12.46 5.24 -11.55
CA SER A 109 -12.30 3.90 -12.11
C SER A 109 -11.04 3.79 -12.98
N GLU A 110 -10.77 4.82 -13.78
CA GLU A 110 -9.58 4.93 -14.62
C GLU A 110 -8.31 4.96 -13.77
N GLY A 111 -8.25 5.85 -12.77
CA GLY A 111 -7.10 5.94 -11.87
C GLY A 111 -6.88 4.65 -11.09
N SER A 112 -7.95 4.00 -10.63
CA SER A 112 -7.86 2.69 -9.98
C SER A 112 -7.28 1.64 -10.92
N TYR A 113 -7.73 1.57 -12.17
CA TYR A 113 -7.19 0.61 -13.15
C TYR A 113 -5.71 0.87 -13.43
N LEU A 114 -5.31 2.12 -13.66
CA LEU A 114 -3.94 2.48 -14.00
C LEU A 114 -2.97 2.22 -12.83
N VAL A 115 -3.37 2.57 -11.60
CA VAL A 115 -2.59 2.28 -10.39
C VAL A 115 -2.49 0.78 -10.17
N SER A 116 -3.60 0.04 -10.23
CA SER A 116 -3.61 -1.42 -10.05
C SER A 116 -2.77 -2.14 -11.11
N LYS A 117 -2.82 -1.71 -12.37
CA LYS A 117 -1.98 -2.25 -13.45
C LYS A 117 -0.50 -2.07 -13.16
N LYS A 118 -0.08 -0.87 -12.77
CA LYS A 118 1.32 -0.57 -12.43
C LYS A 118 1.81 -1.40 -11.24
N LEU A 119 0.99 -1.51 -10.19
CA LEU A 119 1.30 -2.33 -9.01
C LEU A 119 1.42 -3.81 -9.39
N TYR A 120 0.49 -4.33 -10.19
CA TYR A 120 0.52 -5.71 -10.67
C TYR A 120 1.79 -6.00 -11.46
N GLU A 121 2.15 -5.15 -12.43
CA GLU A 121 3.37 -5.31 -13.23
C GLU A 121 4.62 -5.30 -12.35
N PHE A 122 4.70 -4.39 -11.37
CA PHE A 122 5.79 -4.31 -10.40
C PHE A 122 5.91 -5.58 -9.56
N PHE A 123 4.83 -6.01 -8.90
CA PHE A 123 4.86 -7.19 -8.02
C PHE A 123 5.10 -8.49 -8.79
N LYS A 124 4.56 -8.61 -10.00
CA LYS A 124 4.83 -9.73 -10.90
C LYS A 124 6.32 -9.78 -11.27
N ALA A 125 6.91 -8.65 -11.67
CA ALA A 125 8.33 -8.58 -12.00
C ALA A 125 9.24 -8.89 -10.80
N ARG A 126 8.80 -8.55 -9.58
CA ARG A 126 9.51 -8.84 -8.33
C ARG A 126 9.28 -10.27 -7.80
N GLY A 127 8.46 -11.07 -8.48
CA GLY A 127 8.27 -12.49 -8.18
C GLY A 127 7.35 -12.79 -7.00
N ILE A 128 6.38 -11.90 -6.69
CA ILE A 128 5.32 -12.17 -5.72
C ILE A 128 4.49 -13.38 -6.18
N LYS A 129 4.20 -14.30 -5.25
CA LYS A 129 3.53 -15.58 -5.55
C LYS A 129 2.01 -15.51 -5.36
N ALA A 130 1.55 -14.75 -4.37
CA ALA A 130 0.15 -14.68 -4.00
C ALA A 130 -0.22 -13.26 -3.59
N TYR A 131 -1.47 -12.88 -3.81
CA TYR A 131 -2.04 -11.61 -3.41
C TYR A 131 -3.31 -11.88 -2.59
N TYR A 132 -3.36 -11.33 -1.38
CA TYR A 132 -4.47 -11.46 -0.45
C TYR A 132 -5.02 -10.07 -0.15
N LEU A 133 -6.30 -9.88 -0.49
CA LEU A 133 -7.06 -8.69 -0.12
C LEU A 133 -7.87 -8.96 1.14
N LEU A 134 -7.55 -8.26 2.22
CA LEU A 134 -8.35 -8.23 3.43
C LEU A 134 -9.40 -7.13 3.29
N SER A 135 -10.67 -7.50 3.41
CA SER A 135 -11.79 -6.56 3.32
C SER A 135 -12.88 -6.96 4.29
N SER A 136 -13.72 -6.01 4.66
CA SER A 136 -14.91 -6.25 5.46
C SER A 136 -16.16 -5.75 4.76
N SER A 137 -17.25 -6.47 4.96
CA SER A 137 -18.57 -6.06 4.50
C SER A 137 -19.55 -6.12 5.67
N ARG A 138 -20.60 -5.30 5.60
CA ARG A 138 -21.64 -5.30 6.61
C ARG A 138 -22.58 -6.46 6.34
N ILE A 139 -22.47 -7.50 7.15
CA ILE A 139 -23.38 -8.64 7.14
C ILE A 139 -24.14 -8.63 8.46
N PHE A 140 -25.46 -8.78 8.40
CA PHE A 140 -26.28 -8.93 9.61
C PHE A 140 -26.16 -10.38 10.11
N GLY A 141 -25.79 -10.56 11.38
CA GLY A 141 -25.65 -11.88 12.00
C GLY A 141 -24.30 -12.07 12.70
N GLU A 142 -23.83 -13.31 12.80
CA GLU A 142 -22.57 -13.66 13.46
C GLU A 142 -21.33 -13.27 12.63
N SER A 143 -20.25 -12.91 13.34
CA SER A 143 -18.96 -12.62 12.73
C SER A 143 -18.37 -13.89 12.10
N ASN A 144 -18.25 -13.89 10.77
CA ASN A 144 -17.70 -14.98 10.00
C ASN A 144 -16.63 -14.47 9.02
N VAL A 145 -15.70 -15.35 8.62
CA VAL A 145 -14.68 -15.06 7.61
C VAL A 145 -15.06 -15.77 6.31
N TYR A 146 -15.21 -15.01 5.24
CA TYR A 146 -15.53 -15.52 3.91
C TYR A 146 -14.31 -15.42 2.99
N ILE A 147 -14.15 -16.40 2.09
CA ILE A 147 -13.02 -16.48 1.17
C ILE A 147 -13.55 -16.63 -0.25
N ALA A 148 -13.01 -15.83 -1.17
CA ALA A 148 -13.14 -16.01 -2.61
C ALA A 148 -11.74 -16.07 -3.22
N SER A 149 -11.55 -16.95 -4.21
CA SER A 149 -10.26 -17.17 -4.86
C SER A 149 -10.46 -17.45 -6.35
N THR A 150 -9.44 -17.15 -7.15
CA THR A 150 -9.39 -17.32 -8.62
C THR A 150 -8.56 -18.52 -9.01
#